data_AF-A0ABD1KHF2-F1
#
_entry.id   AF-A0ABD1KHF2-F1
#
_cell.length_a   1.000
_cell.length_b   1.000
_cell.length_c   1.000
_cell.angle_alpha   90.00
_cell.angle_beta   90.00
_cell.angle_gamma   90.00
#
_symmetry.space_group_name_H-M   'P 1'
#
loop_
_entity.id
_entity.type
_entity.pdbx_description
1 polymer ?
#
loop_
_entity_poly.entity_id
_entity_poly.type
_entity_poly.pdbx_seq_one_letter_code
_entity_poly.pdbx_strand_id
1 'polypeptide(L)'
;MLEKNVSESHRVCSSVVLRVFAPLEKALEDGIYMRPGGYQEFCGALRRGAQLYRLEKRKGVVAEEVLLKYLKDKNAVKRSILAADRSLTEAQQKAEEGRMQREEAEQQQKILEHVNQIQEQIILDQKRSNEENIRQLEMKMERERQRAQQELQRVVTAKLKEQKRLLELGFNGRARDMEEDIRKLRQEQSSVGQKKKSSLLKKLGSGMQAVGLAAAAFAPGFGTIVGLGTVAVGSILKIFS
;
A
#
# COMPACT_ATOMS: atom_id res chain seq x y z
N MET A 1 2.12 3.37 -8.22
CA MET A 1 1.10 3.49 -9.29
C MET A 1 -0.07 2.54 -9.08
N LEU A 2 0.19 1.29 -8.67
CA LEU A 2 -0.85 0.30 -8.41
C LEU A 2 -1.86 0.73 -7.33
N GLU A 3 -1.40 1.31 -6.21
CA GLU A 3 -2.28 1.77 -5.12
C GLU A 3 -3.34 2.80 -5.57
N LYS A 4 -2.92 3.81 -6.36
CA LYS A 4 -3.84 4.80 -6.92
C LYS A 4 -4.84 4.16 -7.89
N ASN A 5 -4.39 3.18 -8.67
CA ASN A 5 -5.24 2.42 -9.58
C ASN A 5 -6.28 1.58 -8.81
N VAL A 6 -5.87 0.91 -7.74
CA VAL A 6 -6.75 0.15 -6.84
C VAL A 6 -7.81 1.06 -6.22
N SER A 7 -7.41 2.22 -5.68
CA SER A 7 -8.33 3.17 -5.05
C SER A 7 -9.36 3.73 -6.04
N GLU A 8 -8.92 4.18 -7.22
CA GLU A 8 -9.84 4.65 -8.26
C GLU A 8 -10.76 3.54 -8.79
N SER A 9 -10.21 2.33 -8.96
CA SER A 9 -11.01 1.16 -9.32
C SER A 9 -12.09 0.88 -8.27
N HIS A 10 -11.77 0.97 -6.98
CA HIS A 10 -12.74 0.76 -5.91
C HIS A 10 -13.88 1.78 -5.99
N ARG A 11 -13.55 3.07 -6.18
CA ARG A 11 -14.54 4.15 -6.31
C ARG A 11 -15.48 3.90 -7.49
N VAL A 12 -14.93 3.59 -8.66
CA VAL A 12 -15.72 3.32 -9.87
C VAL A 12 -16.60 2.09 -9.67
N CYS A 13 -16.04 0.98 -9.19
CA CYS A 13 -16.78 -0.26 -8.98
C CYS A 13 -17.91 -0.10 -7.96
N SER A 14 -17.67 0.64 -6.88
CA SER A 14 -18.70 0.93 -5.86
C SER A 14 -19.87 1.71 -6.45
N SER A 15 -19.59 2.72 -7.28
CA SER A 15 -20.63 3.49 -7.98
C SER A 15 -21.45 2.61 -8.94
N VAL A 16 -20.78 1.69 -9.66
CA VAL A 16 -21.46 0.76 -10.57
C VAL A 16 -22.34 -0.23 -9.80
N VAL A 17 -21.89 -0.77 -8.67
CA VAL A 17 -22.72 -1.65 -7.81
C VAL A 17 -23.99 -0.91 -7.39
N LEU A 18 -23.87 0.30 -6.84
CA LEU A 18 -25.04 1.07 -6.40
C LEU A 18 -26.03 1.32 -7.53
N ARG A 19 -25.54 1.65 -8.73
CA ARG A 19 -26.39 1.87 -9.91
C ARG A 19 -27.09 0.59 -10.36
N VAL A 20 -26.35 -0.51 -10.51
CA VAL A 20 -26.88 -1.78 -11.03
C VAL A 20 -27.91 -2.38 -10.07
N PHE A 21 -27.70 -2.23 -8.76
CA PHE A 21 -28.59 -2.77 -7.74
C PHE A 21 -29.65 -1.79 -7.24
N ALA A 22 -29.66 -0.53 -7.69
CA ALA A 22 -30.69 0.45 -7.29
C ALA A 22 -32.14 -0.06 -7.44
N PRO A 23 -32.52 -0.80 -8.51
CA PRO A 23 -33.87 -1.37 -8.60
C PRO A 23 -34.16 -2.42 -7.52
N LEU A 24 -33.16 -3.20 -7.10
CA LEU A 24 -33.28 -4.19 -6.02
C LEU A 24 -33.48 -3.47 -4.67
N GLU A 25 -32.70 -2.44 -4.40
CA GLU A 25 -32.80 -1.67 -3.15
C GLU A 25 -34.18 -1.03 -3.00
N LYS A 26 -34.67 -0.41 -4.07
CA LYS A 26 -36.02 0.15 -4.08
C LYS A 26 -37.09 -0.92 -3.82
N ALA A 27 -36.97 -2.09 -4.46
CA ALA A 27 -37.89 -3.20 -4.23
C ALA A 27 -37.84 -3.75 -2.78
N LEU A 28 -36.68 -3.65 -2.12
CA LEU A 28 -36.55 -3.98 -0.70
C LEU A 28 -37.25 -2.95 0.19
N GLU A 29 -37.05 -1.65 -0.08
CA GLU A 29 -37.71 -0.55 0.63
C GLU A 29 -39.24 -0.62 0.50
N ASP A 30 -39.73 -0.91 -0.70
CA ASP A 30 -41.16 -1.10 -1.00
C ASP A 30 -41.73 -2.41 -0.43
N GLY A 31 -40.90 -3.24 0.22
CA GLY A 31 -41.33 -4.51 0.84
C GLY A 31 -41.76 -5.59 -0.15
N ILE A 32 -41.40 -5.46 -1.44
CA ILE A 32 -41.86 -6.33 -2.54
C ILE A 32 -41.59 -7.80 -2.23
N TYR A 33 -40.44 -8.13 -1.63
CA TYR A 33 -40.04 -9.51 -1.37
C TYR A 33 -40.66 -10.13 -0.10
N MET A 34 -41.41 -9.37 0.70
CA MET A 34 -42.04 -9.86 1.95
C MET A 34 -43.41 -10.52 1.69
N ARG A 35 -43.44 -11.45 0.74
CA ARG A 35 -44.64 -12.21 0.34
C ARG A 35 -44.28 -13.66 0.02
N PRO A 36 -45.26 -14.58 -0.01
CA PRO A 36 -45.01 -15.95 -0.46
C PRO A 36 -44.35 -15.98 -1.85
N GLY A 37 -43.22 -16.67 -1.96
CA GLY A 37 -42.39 -16.78 -3.17
C GLY A 37 -41.33 -15.68 -3.32
N GLY A 38 -41.36 -14.67 -2.45
CA GLY A 38 -40.46 -13.51 -2.51
C GLY A 38 -38.98 -13.86 -2.34
N TYR A 39 -38.64 -14.94 -1.62
CA TYR A 39 -37.25 -15.37 -1.47
C TYR A 39 -36.60 -15.73 -2.81
N GLN A 40 -37.31 -16.50 -3.65
CA GLN A 40 -36.79 -16.92 -4.95
C GLN A 40 -36.64 -15.73 -5.90
N GLU A 41 -37.61 -14.81 -5.88
CA GLU A 41 -37.55 -13.58 -6.67
C GLU A 41 -36.37 -12.70 -6.26
N PHE A 42 -36.13 -12.55 -4.96
CA PHE A 42 -35.00 -11.79 -4.42
C PHE A 42 -33.66 -12.41 -4.85
N CYS A 43 -33.51 -13.73 -4.72
CA CYS A 43 -32.33 -14.45 -5.18
C CYS A 43 -32.12 -14.32 -6.70
N GLY A 44 -33.21 -14.33 -7.47
CA GLY A 44 -33.18 -14.07 -8.91
C GLY A 44 -32.70 -12.65 -9.23
N ALA A 45 -33.18 -11.65 -8.49
CA ALA A 45 -32.78 -10.26 -8.66
C ALA A 45 -31.30 -10.03 -8.30
N LEU A 46 -30.80 -10.63 -7.23
CA LEU A 46 -29.37 -10.62 -6.89
C LEU A 46 -28.51 -11.23 -8.00
N ARG A 47 -28.90 -12.39 -8.54
CA ARG A 47 -28.17 -13.04 -9.65
C ARG A 47 -28.17 -12.19 -10.92
N ARG A 48 -29.30 -11.60 -11.29
CA ARG A 48 -29.40 -10.68 -12.44
C ARG A 48 -28.54 -9.45 -12.25
N GLY A 49 -28.58 -8.82 -11.07
CA GLY A 49 -27.72 -7.67 -10.74
C GLY A 49 -26.24 -8.04 -10.83
N ALA A 50 -25.83 -9.18 -10.29
CA ALA A 50 -24.46 -9.66 -10.39
C ALA A 50 -24.02 -9.91 -11.85
N GLN A 51 -24.90 -10.45 -12.70
CA GLN A 51 -24.63 -10.62 -14.14
C GLN A 51 -24.48 -9.27 -14.85
N LEU A 52 -25.41 -8.34 -14.63
CA LEU A 52 -25.36 -6.99 -15.22
C LEU A 52 -24.08 -6.26 -14.80
N TYR A 53 -23.73 -6.34 -13.51
CA TYR A 53 -22.47 -5.82 -13.01
C TYR A 53 -21.29 -6.46 -13.75
N ARG A 54 -21.28 -7.79 -13.92
CA ARG A 54 -20.23 -8.53 -14.65
C ARG A 54 -20.19 -8.25 -16.15
N LEU A 55 -21.23 -7.68 -16.76
CA LEU A 55 -21.24 -7.24 -18.16
C LEU A 55 -20.65 -5.83 -18.37
N GLU A 56 -20.60 -4.98 -17.35
CA GLU A 56 -20.06 -3.62 -17.46
C GLU A 56 -18.60 -3.56 -17.94
N LYS A 57 -18.28 -2.71 -18.90
CA LYS A 57 -16.89 -2.58 -19.39
C LYS A 57 -16.02 -1.84 -18.36
N ARG A 58 -14.70 -2.08 -18.37
CA ARG A 58 -13.71 -1.37 -17.51
C ARG A 58 -13.91 -1.56 -16.00
N LYS A 59 -14.26 -2.77 -15.60
CA LYS A 59 -14.19 -3.20 -14.21
C LYS A 59 -12.72 -3.32 -13.80
N GLY A 60 -12.22 -2.33 -13.07
CA GLY A 60 -10.82 -2.29 -12.67
C GLY A 60 -10.43 -3.45 -11.74
N VAL A 61 -9.22 -3.40 -11.21
CA VAL A 61 -8.57 -4.53 -10.53
C VAL A 61 -9.33 -5.08 -9.31
N VAL A 62 -10.25 -4.33 -8.68
CA VAL A 62 -11.01 -4.77 -7.49
C VAL A 62 -12.49 -5.10 -7.75
N ALA A 63 -12.90 -5.25 -9.01
CA ALA A 63 -14.32 -5.28 -9.32
C ALA A 63 -15.09 -6.48 -8.73
N GLU A 64 -14.49 -7.67 -8.72
CA GLU A 64 -15.14 -8.85 -8.14
C GLU A 64 -15.22 -8.76 -6.61
N GLU A 65 -14.21 -8.20 -5.94
CA GLU A 65 -14.21 -7.96 -4.51
C GLU A 65 -15.38 -7.06 -4.08
N VAL A 66 -15.58 -5.95 -4.79
CA VAL A 66 -16.68 -5.00 -4.49
C VAL A 66 -18.05 -5.67 -4.68
N LEU A 67 -18.23 -6.48 -5.71
CA LEU A 67 -19.47 -7.23 -5.93
C LEU A 67 -19.72 -8.25 -4.82
N LEU A 68 -18.72 -9.08 -4.49
CA LEU A 68 -18.87 -10.12 -3.48
C LEU A 68 -19.13 -9.53 -2.10
N LYS A 69 -18.49 -8.40 -1.76
CA LYS A 69 -18.77 -7.66 -0.52
C LYS A 69 -20.23 -7.21 -0.46
N TYR A 70 -20.74 -6.59 -1.54
CA TYR A 70 -22.14 -6.18 -1.61
C TYR A 70 -23.11 -7.38 -1.43
N LEU A 71 -22.85 -8.50 -2.12
CA LEU A 71 -23.69 -9.70 -1.99
C LEU A 71 -23.66 -10.27 -0.57
N LYS A 72 -22.49 -10.27 0.08
CA LYS A 72 -22.33 -10.67 1.47
C LYS A 72 -23.16 -9.79 2.41
N ASP A 73 -23.13 -8.47 2.21
CA ASP A 73 -23.91 -7.52 3.02
C ASP A 73 -25.43 -7.76 2.89
N LYS A 74 -25.88 -8.38 1.79
CA LYS A 74 -27.29 -8.79 1.58
C LYS A 74 -27.66 -10.13 2.19
N ASN A 75 -26.73 -10.89 2.78
CA ASN A 75 -27.05 -12.18 3.38
C ASN A 75 -28.02 -12.07 4.57
N ALA A 76 -27.90 -11.03 5.40
CA ALA A 76 -28.83 -10.82 6.51
C ALA A 76 -30.27 -10.59 6.02
N VAL A 77 -30.43 -9.76 4.98
CA VAL A 77 -31.71 -9.51 4.32
C VAL A 77 -32.24 -10.79 3.66
N LYS A 78 -31.38 -11.53 2.96
CA LYS A 78 -31.71 -12.83 2.35
C LYS A 78 -32.26 -13.82 3.38
N ARG A 79 -31.65 -13.92 4.57
CA ARG A 79 -32.12 -14.77 5.69
C ARG A 79 -33.47 -14.31 6.23
N SER A 80 -33.65 -13.00 6.41
CA SER A 80 -34.93 -12.45 6.88
C SER A 80 -36.08 -12.74 5.90
N ILE A 81 -35.86 -12.57 4.60
CA ILE A 81 -36.85 -12.91 3.57
C ILE A 81 -37.12 -14.42 3.55
N LEU A 82 -36.08 -15.25 3.65
CA LEU A 82 -36.22 -16.72 3.70
C LEU A 82 -37.11 -17.17 4.85
N ALA A 83 -36.91 -16.62 6.05
CA ALA A 83 -37.70 -16.94 7.23
C ALA A 83 -39.15 -16.45 7.13
N ALA A 84 -39.40 -15.34 6.44
CA ALA A 84 -40.75 -14.79 6.24
C ALA A 84 -41.54 -15.48 5.11
N ASP A 85 -40.88 -16.20 4.21
CA ASP A 85 -41.50 -16.78 3.03
C ASP A 85 -42.26 -18.09 3.36
N ARG A 86 -43.58 -17.96 3.52
CA ARG A 86 -44.50 -19.06 3.83
C ARG A 86 -44.76 -20.02 2.66
N SER A 87 -44.24 -19.74 1.47
CA SER A 87 -44.35 -20.68 0.33
C SER A 87 -43.37 -21.86 0.45
N LEU A 88 -42.37 -21.74 1.32
CA LEU A 88 -41.33 -22.75 1.53
C LEU A 88 -41.63 -23.57 2.78
N THR A 89 -41.34 -24.87 2.72
CA THR A 89 -41.39 -25.74 3.91
C THR A 89 -40.17 -25.49 4.80
N GLU A 90 -40.27 -25.82 6.08
CA GLU A 90 -39.12 -25.72 7.01
C GLU A 90 -37.89 -26.50 6.53
N ALA A 91 -38.11 -27.65 5.88
CA ALA A 91 -37.03 -28.45 5.29
C ALA A 91 -36.35 -27.73 4.13
N GLN A 92 -37.12 -27.04 3.28
CA GLN A 92 -36.58 -26.21 2.19
C GLN A 92 -35.84 -25.00 2.74
N GLN A 93 -36.36 -24.34 3.77
CA GLN A 93 -35.70 -23.20 4.42
C GLN A 93 -34.35 -23.61 5.02
N LYS A 94 -34.29 -24.71 5.79
CA LYS A 94 -33.03 -25.24 6.35
C LYS A 94 -32.02 -25.64 5.26
N ALA A 95 -32.50 -26.23 4.16
CA ALA A 95 -31.63 -26.57 3.03
C ALA A 95 -31.01 -25.32 2.39
N GLU A 96 -31.81 -24.26 2.19
CA GLU A 96 -31.36 -22.98 1.65
C GLU A 96 -30.39 -22.24 2.59
N GLU A 97 -30.61 -22.29 3.90
CA GLU A 97 -29.65 -21.78 4.90
C GLU A 97 -28.29 -22.51 4.81
N GLY A 98 -28.31 -23.84 4.72
CA GLY A 98 -27.10 -24.64 4.56
C GLY A 98 -26.36 -24.32 3.26
N ARG A 99 -27.07 -24.08 2.16
CA ARG A 99 -26.48 -23.62 0.89
C ARG A 99 -25.86 -22.23 1.03
N MET A 100 -26.55 -21.30 1.70
CA MET A 100 -26.06 -19.95 1.92
C MET A 100 -24.74 -19.94 2.71
N GLN A 101 -24.62 -20.77 3.76
CA GLN A 101 -23.38 -20.87 4.54
C GLN A 101 -22.20 -21.37 3.70
N ARG A 102 -22.43 -22.36 2.82
CA ARG A 102 -21.40 -22.87 1.91
C ARG A 102 -20.98 -21.82 0.89
N GLU A 103 -21.95 -21.18 0.23
CA GLU A 103 -21.69 -20.11 -0.74
C GLU A 103 -20.93 -18.95 -0.08
N GLU A 104 -21.27 -18.57 1.15
CA GLU A 104 -20.58 -17.52 1.89
C GLU A 104 -19.12 -17.89 2.18
N ALA A 105 -18.85 -19.12 2.64
CA ALA A 105 -17.49 -19.58 2.90
C ALA A 105 -16.64 -19.59 1.62
N GLU A 106 -17.18 -20.11 0.51
CA GLU A 106 -16.49 -20.12 -0.79
C GLU A 106 -16.20 -18.71 -1.31
N GLN A 107 -17.15 -17.78 -1.17
CA GLN A 107 -16.96 -16.39 -1.59
C GLN A 107 -15.90 -15.69 -0.74
N GLN A 108 -15.90 -15.90 0.59
CA GLN A 108 -14.89 -15.33 1.47
C GLN A 108 -13.48 -15.82 1.12
N GLN A 109 -13.33 -17.12 0.82
CA GLN A 109 -12.05 -17.66 0.38
C GLN A 109 -11.55 -16.99 -0.91
N LYS A 110 -12.42 -16.84 -1.93
CA LYS A 110 -12.06 -16.18 -3.19
C LYS A 110 -11.66 -14.72 -3.02
N ILE A 111 -12.36 -13.98 -2.16
CA ILE A 111 -11.98 -12.60 -1.82
C ILE A 111 -10.58 -12.57 -1.20
N LEU A 112 -10.33 -13.42 -0.20
CA LEU A 112 -9.04 -13.46 0.50
C LEU A 112 -7.89 -13.78 -0.46
N GLU A 113 -8.06 -14.78 -1.33
CA GLU A 113 -7.05 -15.14 -2.34
C GLU A 113 -6.73 -13.96 -3.27
N HIS A 114 -7.75 -13.26 -3.75
CA HIS A 114 -7.59 -12.14 -4.68
C HIS A 114 -6.97 -10.89 -4.00
N VAL A 115 -7.39 -10.58 -2.76
CA VAL A 115 -6.81 -9.49 -1.97
C VAL A 115 -5.33 -9.75 -1.69
N ASN A 116 -4.97 -10.98 -1.31
CA ASN A 116 -3.58 -11.36 -1.08
C ASN A 116 -2.74 -11.18 -2.36
N GLN A 117 -3.25 -11.59 -3.53
CA GLN A 117 -2.54 -11.41 -4.80
C GLN A 117 -2.29 -9.93 -5.14
N ILE A 118 -3.29 -9.06 -4.96
CA ILE A 118 -3.12 -7.62 -5.19
C ILE A 118 -2.09 -7.05 -4.21
N GLN A 119 -2.17 -7.44 -2.94
CA GLN A 119 -1.26 -6.96 -1.91
C GLN A 119 0.19 -7.37 -2.18
N GLU A 120 0.42 -8.61 -2.61
CA GLU A 120 1.75 -9.09 -3.04
C GLU A 120 2.30 -8.26 -4.20
N GLN A 121 1.47 -7.95 -5.20
CA GLN A 121 1.87 -7.11 -6.33
C GLN A 121 2.25 -5.69 -5.89
N ILE A 122 1.48 -5.08 -4.98
CA ILE A 122 1.81 -3.75 -4.42
C ILE A 122 3.17 -3.78 -3.72
N ILE A 123 3.43 -4.80 -2.90
CA ILE A 123 4.70 -4.95 -2.19
C ILE A 123 5.86 -5.10 -3.17
N LEU A 124 5.70 -5.92 -4.22
CA LEU A 124 6.73 -6.13 -5.24
C LEU A 124 7.03 -4.84 -6.01
N ASP A 125 6.00 -4.11 -6.42
CA ASP A 125 6.17 -2.82 -7.11
C ASP A 125 6.87 -1.79 -6.22
N GLN A 126 6.52 -1.74 -4.93
CA GLN A 126 7.16 -0.83 -3.99
C GLN A 126 8.63 -1.19 -3.79
N LYS A 127 8.97 -2.48 -3.68
CA LYS A 127 10.36 -2.94 -3.60
C LYS A 127 11.17 -2.52 -4.82
N ARG A 128 10.65 -2.77 -6.04
CA ARG A 128 11.31 -2.37 -7.29
C ARG A 128 11.53 -0.86 -7.36
N SER A 129 10.51 -0.07 -7.01
CA SER A 129 10.63 1.39 -7.00
C SER A 129 11.66 1.87 -5.99
N ASN A 130 11.72 1.27 -4.80
CA ASN A 130 12.68 1.63 -3.77
C ASN A 130 14.12 1.27 -4.18
N GLU A 131 14.32 0.09 -4.76
CA GLU A 131 15.62 -0.33 -5.29
C GLU A 131 16.14 0.62 -6.36
N GLU A 132 15.28 1.04 -7.29
CA GLU A 132 15.65 2.02 -8.33
C GLU A 132 15.98 3.39 -7.72
N ASN A 133 15.20 3.85 -6.74
CA ASN A 133 15.50 5.09 -6.02
C ASN A 133 16.86 5.03 -5.31
N ILE A 134 17.20 3.90 -4.69
CA ILE A 134 18.50 3.68 -4.06
C ILE A 134 19.62 3.75 -5.11
N ARG A 135 19.48 3.06 -6.25
CA ARG A 135 20.47 3.10 -7.34
C ARG A 135 20.69 4.52 -7.85
N GLN A 136 19.63 5.30 -8.02
CA GLN A 136 19.73 6.70 -8.45
C GLN A 136 20.44 7.57 -7.42
N LEU A 137 20.17 7.37 -6.12
CA LEU A 137 20.86 8.06 -5.04
C LEU A 137 22.34 7.71 -5.00
N GLU A 138 22.70 6.44 -5.15
CA GLU A 138 24.10 5.99 -5.21
C GLU A 138 24.86 6.65 -6.37
N MET A 139 24.26 6.65 -7.58
CA MET A 139 24.83 7.33 -8.74
C MET A 139 25.00 8.83 -8.51
N LYS A 140 24.03 9.50 -7.88
CA LYS A 140 24.11 10.93 -7.58
C LYS A 140 25.21 11.23 -6.56
N MET A 141 25.31 10.43 -5.49
CA MET A 141 26.36 10.58 -4.49
C MET A 141 27.76 10.39 -5.09
N GLU A 142 27.93 9.41 -5.98
CA GLU A 142 29.21 9.19 -6.63
C GLU A 142 29.60 10.35 -7.56
N ARG A 143 28.64 10.90 -8.32
CA ARG A 143 28.87 12.12 -9.13
C ARG A 143 29.23 13.33 -8.26
N GLU A 144 28.52 13.55 -7.16
CA GLU A 144 28.82 14.64 -6.22
C GLU A 144 30.20 14.45 -5.57
N ARG A 145 30.57 13.21 -5.24
CA ARG A 145 31.91 12.88 -4.74
C ARG A 145 33.00 13.24 -5.75
N GLN A 146 32.81 12.90 -7.02
CA GLN A 146 33.76 13.23 -8.09
C GLN A 146 33.87 14.74 -8.33
N ARG A 147 32.73 15.46 -8.35
CA ARG A 147 32.72 16.94 -8.46
C ARG A 147 33.46 17.61 -7.32
N ALA A 148 33.18 17.20 -6.08
CA ALA A 148 33.86 17.72 -4.90
C ALA A 148 35.37 17.46 -4.94
N GLN A 149 35.80 16.29 -5.42
CA GLN A 149 37.23 15.99 -5.62
C GLN A 149 37.88 16.90 -6.68
N GLN A 150 37.20 17.14 -7.81
CA GLN A 150 37.71 18.02 -8.86
C GLN A 150 37.79 19.48 -8.40
N GLU A 151 36.77 19.98 -7.71
CA GLU A 151 36.75 21.33 -7.16
C GLU A 151 37.87 21.54 -6.13
N LEU A 152 38.05 20.58 -5.22
CA LEU A 152 39.14 20.64 -4.26
C LEU A 152 40.50 20.64 -4.96
N GLN A 153 40.69 19.82 -5.98
CA GLN A 153 41.94 19.78 -6.74
C GLN A 153 42.22 21.13 -7.42
N ARG A 154 41.20 21.76 -8.01
CA ARG A 154 41.32 23.12 -8.59
C ARG A 154 41.72 24.16 -7.55
N VAL A 155 41.10 24.14 -6.37
CA VAL A 155 41.40 25.06 -5.26
C VAL A 155 42.84 24.86 -4.77
N VAL A 156 43.26 23.61 -4.57
CA VAL A 156 44.63 23.29 -4.13
C VAL A 156 45.66 23.72 -5.16
N THR A 157 45.42 23.46 -6.45
CA THR A 157 46.33 23.88 -7.53
C THR A 157 46.43 25.41 -7.61
N ALA A 158 45.32 26.14 -7.47
CA ALA A 158 45.33 27.59 -7.45
C ALA A 158 46.12 28.15 -6.25
N LYS A 159 45.90 27.60 -5.03
CA LYS A 159 46.66 28.00 -3.83
C LYS A 159 48.16 27.70 -3.95
N LEU A 160 48.55 26.56 -4.54
CA LEU A 160 49.96 26.23 -4.78
C LEU A 160 50.63 27.21 -5.76
N LYS A 161 49.92 27.60 -6.82
CA LYS A 161 50.43 28.59 -7.78
C LYS A 161 50.65 29.95 -7.12
N GLU A 162 49.72 30.39 -6.29
CA GLU A 162 49.84 31.66 -5.56
C GLU A 162 50.94 31.60 -4.50
N GLN A 163 51.07 30.48 -3.78
CA GLN A 163 52.17 30.27 -2.84
C GLN A 163 53.53 30.43 -3.52
N LYS A 164 53.72 29.82 -4.69
CA LYS A 164 54.96 29.93 -5.47
C LYS A 164 55.26 31.38 -5.84
N ARG A 165 54.25 32.13 -6.30
CA ARG A 165 54.36 33.56 -6.61
C ARG A 165 54.77 34.39 -5.39
N LEU A 166 54.21 34.11 -4.21
CA LEU A 166 54.57 34.81 -2.97
C LEU A 166 56.02 34.54 -2.54
N LEU A 167 56.51 33.32 -2.72
CA LEU A 167 57.92 32.98 -2.47
C LEU A 167 58.85 33.72 -3.43
N GLU A 168 58.53 33.77 -4.72
CA GLU A 168 59.29 34.53 -5.74
C GLU A 168 59.34 36.03 -5.42
N LEU A 169 58.27 36.59 -4.85
CA LEU A 169 58.20 37.99 -4.41
C LEU A 169 58.82 38.25 -3.02
N GLY A 170 59.36 37.22 -2.36
CA GLY A 170 60.02 37.35 -1.05
C GLY A 170 59.08 37.38 0.17
N PHE A 171 57.77 37.17 -0.01
CA PHE A 171 56.77 37.16 1.07
C PHE A 171 56.71 35.81 1.83
N ASN A 172 57.82 35.40 2.43
CA ASN A 172 57.99 34.08 3.06
C ASN A 172 56.97 33.76 4.16
N GLY A 173 56.51 34.76 4.94
CA GLY A 173 55.48 34.57 5.96
C GLY A 173 54.13 34.15 5.36
N ARG A 174 53.63 34.91 4.37
CA ARG A 174 52.36 34.62 3.70
C ARG A 174 52.39 33.29 2.93
N ALA A 175 53.54 32.93 2.36
CA ALA A 175 53.72 31.64 1.71
C ALA A 175 53.63 30.45 2.70
N ARG A 176 54.11 30.64 3.94
CA ARG A 176 54.02 29.62 5.00
C ARG A 176 52.57 29.44 5.49
N ASP A 177 51.84 30.53 5.70
CA ASP A 177 50.41 30.48 6.07
C ASP A 177 49.59 29.72 5.00
N MET A 178 49.88 29.98 3.73
CA MET A 178 49.23 29.30 2.61
C MET A 178 49.56 27.80 2.56
N GLU A 179 50.75 27.39 3.01
CA GLU A 179 51.12 25.98 3.10
C GLU A 179 50.27 25.24 4.15
N GLU A 180 50.04 25.90 5.29
CA GLU A 180 49.24 25.36 6.38
C GLU A 180 47.77 25.19 5.95
N ASP A 181 47.22 26.16 5.23
CA ASP A 181 45.89 26.07 4.61
C ASP A 181 45.76 24.86 3.67
N ILE A 182 46.75 24.65 2.78
CA ILE A 182 46.74 23.51 1.85
C ILE A 182 46.80 22.19 2.65
N ARG A 183 47.58 22.15 3.73
CA ARG A 183 47.71 20.96 4.59
C ARG A 183 46.39 20.64 5.29
N LYS A 184 45.70 21.64 5.83
CA LYS A 184 44.36 21.50 6.45
C LYS A 184 43.33 20.99 5.45
N LEU A 185 43.27 21.60 4.26
CA LEU A 185 42.34 21.18 3.19
C LEU A 185 42.53 19.72 2.77
N ARG A 186 43.78 19.24 2.68
CA ARG A 186 44.10 17.83 2.36
C ARG A 186 43.74 16.87 3.50
N GLN A 187 43.90 17.28 4.76
CA GLN A 187 43.51 16.47 5.92
C GLN A 187 41.99 16.32 6.04
N GLU A 188 41.24 17.41 5.84
CA GLU A 188 39.78 17.39 5.88
C GLU A 188 39.19 16.42 4.86
N GLN A 189 39.75 16.36 3.65
CA GLN A 189 39.35 15.40 2.60
C GLN A 189 39.47 13.93 3.03
N SER A 190 40.58 13.58 3.68
CA SER A 190 40.88 12.22 4.16
C SER A 190 39.87 11.75 5.21
N SER A 191 39.38 12.68 6.04
CA SER A 191 38.47 12.39 7.15
C SER A 191 36.98 12.32 6.77
N VAL A 192 36.56 13.05 5.73
CA VAL A 192 35.14 13.14 5.29
C VAL A 192 34.69 11.88 4.53
N GLY A 193 35.60 11.21 3.80
CA GLY A 193 35.31 10.00 3.03
C GLY A 193 35.01 8.75 3.86
N GLN A 194 35.67 8.57 5.02
CA GLN A 194 35.48 7.42 5.90
C GLN A 194 34.25 7.57 6.82
N LYS A 195 34.01 8.76 7.37
CA LYS A 195 32.91 8.99 8.33
C LYS A 195 31.52 8.93 7.68
N LYS A 196 31.36 9.45 6.45
CA LYS A 196 30.07 9.45 5.74
C LYS A 196 29.64 8.05 5.26
N LYS A 197 30.57 7.23 4.73
CA LYS A 197 30.28 5.85 4.33
C LYS A 197 29.91 4.95 5.52
N SER A 198 30.63 5.07 6.64
CA SER A 198 30.36 4.30 7.86
C SER A 198 29.02 4.68 8.51
N SER A 199 28.67 5.97 8.53
CA SER A 199 27.41 6.44 9.12
C SER A 199 26.18 6.06 8.28
N LEU A 200 26.26 6.16 6.95
CA LEU A 200 25.17 5.78 6.05
C LEU A 200 24.96 4.26 6.01
N LEU A 201 26.02 3.45 5.92
CA LEU A 201 25.91 1.98 5.96
C LEU A 201 25.38 1.47 7.30
N LYS A 202 25.76 2.10 8.42
CA LYS A 202 25.18 1.76 9.73
C LYS A 202 23.68 2.07 9.79
N LYS A 203 23.24 3.20 9.23
CA LYS A 203 21.81 3.59 9.21
C LYS A 203 20.97 2.74 8.25
N LEU A 204 21.53 2.32 7.12
CA LEU A 204 20.85 1.43 6.17
C LEU A 204 20.81 -0.02 6.68
N GLY A 205 21.89 -0.50 7.30
CA GLY A 205 22.00 -1.86 7.85
C GLY A 205 21.24 -2.09 9.16
N SER A 206 21.02 -1.04 9.97
CA SER A 206 20.15 -1.12 11.17
C SER A 206 18.66 -0.93 10.87
N GLY A 207 18.30 -0.48 9.66
CA GLY A 207 16.91 -0.30 9.22
C GLY A 207 16.21 -1.56 8.71
N MET A 208 16.90 -2.71 8.64
CA MET A 208 16.34 -3.96 8.07
C MET A 208 15.98 -5.06 9.10
N GLN A 209 16.05 -4.80 10.40
CA GLN A 209 15.68 -5.79 11.44
C GLN A 209 14.23 -5.72 11.93
N ALA A 210 13.31 -5.11 11.17
CA ALA A 210 11.88 -5.15 11.50
C ALA A 210 11.05 -5.48 10.26
N VAL A 211 11.28 -6.67 9.68
CA VAL A 211 10.28 -7.34 8.85
C VAL A 211 9.39 -8.14 9.81
N GLY A 212 8.42 -7.45 10.43
CA GLY A 212 7.50 -8.07 11.37
C GLY A 212 6.66 -7.04 12.13
N LEU A 213 5.47 -6.76 11.59
CA LEU A 213 4.36 -5.96 12.13
C LEU A 213 4.50 -4.43 12.27
N ALA A 214 3.41 -3.76 11.86
CA ALA A 214 3.03 -2.35 11.99
C ALA A 214 3.67 -1.33 11.03
N ALA A 215 3.07 -1.18 9.84
CA ALA A 215 3.18 0.02 9.03
C ALA A 215 2.27 1.13 9.62
N ALA A 216 2.88 2.13 10.26
CA ALA A 216 2.44 3.52 10.50
C ALA A 216 3.23 4.03 11.73
N ALA A 217 3.88 5.18 11.80
CA ALA A 217 3.93 6.37 10.97
C ALA A 217 5.16 7.19 11.37
N PHE A 218 5.70 8.00 10.45
CA PHE A 218 6.19 9.34 10.81
C PHE A 218 6.25 10.21 9.54
N ALA A 219 5.22 11.01 9.33
CA ALA A 219 5.29 12.22 8.53
C ALA A 219 4.79 13.38 9.41
N PRO A 220 5.54 14.48 9.55
CA PRO A 220 5.02 15.68 10.18
C PRO A 220 4.01 16.34 9.23
N GLY A 221 2.75 16.37 9.66
CA GLY A 221 1.65 17.03 8.95
C GLY A 221 0.63 16.04 8.37
N PHE A 222 -0.63 16.22 8.76
CA PHE A 222 -1.86 15.50 8.39
C PHE A 222 -2.21 14.25 9.22
N GLY A 223 -3.02 14.50 10.27
CA GLY A 223 -4.25 13.76 10.60
C GLY A 223 -4.18 12.25 10.83
N THR A 224 -4.20 11.84 12.10
CA THR A 224 -4.55 10.49 12.54
C THR A 224 -5.98 10.12 12.12
N ILE A 225 -6.16 9.00 11.43
CA ILE A 225 -7.43 8.25 11.44
C ILE A 225 -7.13 6.87 12.04
N VAL A 226 -7.57 6.72 13.28
CA VAL A 226 -7.65 5.47 14.04
C VAL A 226 -8.95 4.77 13.65
N GLY A 227 -8.93 3.47 13.36
CA GLY A 227 -10.14 2.67 13.21
C GLY A 227 -9.92 1.21 12.82
N LEU A 228 -9.85 0.33 13.82
CA LEU A 228 -10.41 -1.05 13.94
C LEU A 228 -10.32 -1.99 12.71
N GLY A 229 -9.77 -3.20 12.77
CA GLY A 229 -9.40 -4.02 13.93
C GLY A 229 -8.74 -5.34 13.53
N THR A 230 -8.14 -5.96 14.54
CA THR A 230 -7.44 -7.24 14.55
C THR A 230 -8.42 -8.41 14.60
N VAL A 231 -8.31 -9.39 13.70
CA VAL A 231 -8.88 -10.73 13.95
C VAL A 231 -7.78 -11.55 14.61
N ALA A 232 -7.86 -11.66 15.94
CA ALA A 232 -7.01 -12.55 16.72
C ALA A 232 -7.49 -13.99 16.53
N VAL A 233 -6.63 -14.81 15.93
CA VAL A 233 -6.74 -16.28 15.98
C VAL A 233 -6.19 -16.71 17.33
N GLY A 234 -7.04 -17.29 18.19
CA GLY A 234 -6.59 -17.97 19.41
C GLY A 234 -7.58 -17.89 20.56
N SER A 235 -8.07 -19.07 20.98
CA SER A 235 -8.86 -19.34 22.19
C SER A 235 -10.39 -19.44 22.02
N ILE A 236 -10.83 -20.55 21.40
CA ILE A 236 -12.12 -21.16 21.75
C ILE A 236 -11.81 -22.57 22.24
N LEU A 237 -11.49 -22.69 23.52
CA LEU A 237 -11.64 -23.92 24.28
C LEU A 237 -11.89 -23.55 25.74
N LYS A 238 -12.96 -24.13 26.30
CA LYS A 238 -13.56 -23.92 27.63
C LYS A 238 -14.59 -22.77 27.66
N ILE A 239 -15.87 -23.14 27.54
CA ILE A 239 -16.88 -23.05 28.60
C ILE A 239 -18.11 -23.80 28.07
N PHE A 240 -18.24 -25.07 28.45
CA PHE A 240 -19.53 -25.70 28.73
C PHE A 240 -19.45 -26.07 30.21
N SER A 241 -20.16 -25.31 31.03
CA SER A 241 -20.82 -25.78 32.24
C SER A 241 -22.31 -25.79 31.96
#